data_AF-A0A841R117-F1
#
_entry.id   AF-A0A841R117-F1
#
_cell.length_a   1.000
_cell.length_b   1.000
_cell.length_c   1.000
_cell.angle_alpha   90.00
_cell.angle_beta   90.00
_cell.angle_gamma   90.00
#
_symmetry.space_group_name_H-M   'P 1'
#
loop_
_entity.id
_entity.type
_entity.pdbx_description
1 polymer ?
#
loop_
_entity_poly.entity_id
_entity_poly.type
_entity_poly.pdbx_seq_one_letter_code
_entity_poly.pdbx_strand_id
1 'polypeptide(L)'
;MGLFGLFGGKKTIELDKAKNDENKNRMREIFDNKVDNGSEYKIVYAYSEDIGGANFAVLRTVSYKYRSFILGYKENDLSLVFLEVSPDLNQVGEALLYKPQDVKKTNFTKMVGAYYLQYGSSFKKEFFNFFVPETIDDIVNHDWYDEDTFVYIDQREVHDSWVDFWNKFCK
;
A
#
# COMPACT_ATOMS: atom_id res chain seq x y z
N MET A 1 17.60 -24.32 10.03
CA MET A 1 17.36 -25.29 8.95
C MET A 1 15.90 -25.69 8.99
N GLY A 2 15.08 -25.20 8.06
CA GLY A 2 13.75 -25.73 7.78
C GLY A 2 13.79 -26.19 6.33
N LEU A 3 13.77 -27.51 6.13
CA LEU A 3 13.81 -28.12 4.81
C LEU A 3 12.51 -27.79 4.08
N PHE A 4 12.64 -26.86 3.13
CA PHE A 4 11.96 -26.79 1.84
C PHE A 4 10.77 -27.75 1.70
N GLY A 5 9.58 -27.17 1.85
CA GLY A 5 8.33 -27.77 1.41
C GLY A 5 8.43 -28.13 -0.08
N LEU A 6 8.63 -29.42 -0.35
CA LEU A 6 8.62 -30.03 -1.68
C LEU A 6 7.19 -30.14 -2.27
N PHE A 7 6.24 -29.39 -1.73
CA PHE A 7 4.89 -29.17 -2.26
C PHE A 7 4.49 -27.70 -2.06
N GLY A 8 5.32 -26.77 -2.54
CA GLY A 8 5.06 -25.33 -2.50
C GLY A 8 3.98 -24.91 -3.50
N GLY A 9 2.75 -25.38 -3.34
CA GLY A 9 1.61 -24.81 -4.03
C GLY A 9 1.30 -23.45 -3.42
N LYS A 10 1.13 -22.42 -4.26
CA LYS A 10 0.48 -21.17 -3.80
C LYS A 10 -0.87 -21.55 -3.19
N LYS A 11 -1.11 -21.12 -1.96
CA LYS A 11 -2.40 -21.21 -1.29
C LYS A 11 -3.37 -20.32 -2.05
N THR A 12 -4.22 -20.92 -2.88
CA THR A 12 -5.40 -20.23 -3.41
C THR A 12 -6.49 -20.34 -2.37
N ILE A 13 -7.00 -19.20 -1.91
CA ILE A 13 -8.11 -19.18 -0.96
C ILE A 13 -9.41 -18.86 -1.69
N GLU A 14 -10.52 -19.36 -1.15
CA GLU A 14 -11.82 -18.83 -1.51
C GLU A 14 -11.96 -17.42 -0.93
N LEU A 15 -12.33 -16.46 -1.79
CA LEU A 15 -12.48 -15.07 -1.40
C LEU A 15 -13.72 -14.92 -0.49
N ASP A 16 -13.49 -14.49 0.74
CA ASP A 16 -14.55 -13.98 1.60
C ASP A 16 -14.96 -12.59 1.10
N LYS A 17 -15.98 -12.58 0.25
CA LYS A 17 -16.50 -11.35 -0.35
C LYS A 17 -17.03 -10.36 0.68
N ALA A 18 -17.66 -10.84 1.75
CA ALA A 18 -18.24 -9.97 2.77
C ALA A 18 -17.13 -9.20 3.51
N LYS A 19 -16.10 -9.92 3.97
CA LYS A 19 -14.93 -9.32 4.62
C LYS A 19 -14.17 -8.37 3.68
N ASN A 20 -14.00 -8.77 2.42
CA ASN A 20 -13.37 -7.94 1.39
C ASN A 20 -14.12 -6.63 1.16
N ASP A 21 -15.44 -6.69 0.99
CA ASP A 21 -16.26 -5.52 0.70
C ASP A 21 -16.36 -4.59 1.92
N GLU A 22 -16.42 -5.15 3.12
CA GLU A 22 -16.32 -4.39 4.37
C GLU A 22 -15.01 -3.62 4.46
N ASN A 23 -13.87 -4.27 4.19
CA ASN A 23 -12.56 -3.62 4.21
C ASN A 23 -12.40 -2.57 3.10
N LYS A 24 -12.91 -2.82 1.88
CA LYS A 24 -12.93 -1.82 0.79
C LYS A 24 -13.73 -0.58 1.20
N ASN A 25 -14.92 -0.78 1.77
CA ASN A 25 -15.76 0.32 2.25
C ASN A 25 -15.09 1.08 3.40
N ARG A 26 -14.46 0.36 4.33
CA ARG A 26 -13.76 0.97 5.46
C ARG A 26 -12.57 1.80 5.01
N MET A 27 -11.76 1.30 4.06
CA MET A 27 -10.67 2.07 3.46
C MET A 27 -11.19 3.34 2.77
N ARG A 28 -12.31 3.22 2.04
CA ARG A 28 -12.93 4.36 1.38
C ARG A 28 -13.35 5.44 2.37
N GLU A 29 -14.06 5.04 3.44
CA GLU A 29 -14.51 5.93 4.50
C GLU A 29 -13.33 6.63 5.20
N ILE A 30 -12.29 5.88 5.57
CA ILE A 30 -11.08 6.42 6.22
C ILE A 30 -10.43 7.47 5.32
N PHE A 31 -10.27 7.16 4.04
CA PHE A 31 -9.60 8.07 3.11
C PHE A 31 -10.41 9.34 2.89
N ASP A 32 -11.73 9.23 2.67
CA ASP A 32 -12.61 10.39 2.46
C ASP A 32 -12.67 11.31 3.68
N ASN A 33 -12.55 10.74 4.88
CA ASN A 33 -12.53 11.50 6.12
C ASN A 33 -11.19 12.21 6.39
N LYS A 34 -10.06 11.73 5.83
CA LYS A 34 -8.72 12.29 6.08
C LYS A 34 -8.13 13.11 4.96
N VAL A 35 -8.61 12.94 3.74
CA VAL A 35 -8.06 13.62 2.57
C VAL A 35 -9.12 14.55 1.99
N ASP A 36 -8.76 15.82 1.84
CA ASP A 36 -9.62 16.82 1.22
C ASP A 36 -10.03 16.38 -0.19
N ASN A 37 -11.34 16.41 -0.47
CA ASN A 37 -11.93 15.89 -1.69
C ASN A 37 -11.54 14.42 -1.98
N GLY A 38 -11.42 13.59 -0.93
CA GLY A 38 -10.97 12.20 -1.03
C GLY A 38 -11.76 11.34 -2.02
N SER A 39 -13.05 11.65 -2.23
CA SER A 39 -13.93 10.95 -3.18
C SER A 39 -13.50 11.09 -4.64
N GLU A 40 -12.68 12.10 -4.97
CA GLU A 40 -12.12 12.29 -6.31
C GLU A 40 -10.94 11.36 -6.61
N TYR A 41 -10.42 10.66 -5.59
CA TYR A 41 -9.30 9.74 -5.70
C TYR A 41 -9.81 8.31 -5.88
N LYS A 42 -9.21 7.56 -6.80
CA LYS A 42 -9.22 6.10 -6.74
C LYS A 42 -8.31 5.68 -5.58
N ILE A 43 -8.59 4.55 -4.95
CA ILE A 43 -7.77 4.04 -3.83
C ILE A 43 -7.31 2.61 -4.06
N VAL A 44 -6.16 2.28 -3.48
CA VAL A 44 -5.59 0.93 -3.45
C VAL A 44 -4.81 0.73 -2.14
N TYR A 45 -4.89 -0.45 -1.55
CA TYR A 45 -4.09 -0.86 -0.41
C TYR A 45 -2.65 -1.15 -0.85
N ALA A 46 -1.71 -0.71 -0.01
CA ALA A 46 -0.30 -1.00 -0.15
C ALA A 46 0.35 -1.28 1.20
N TYR A 47 1.49 -1.96 1.18
CA TYR A 47 2.32 -2.16 2.37
C TYR A 47 3.80 -1.89 2.10
N SER A 48 4.57 -1.61 3.15
CA SER A 48 6.02 -1.40 3.09
C SER A 48 6.72 -2.20 4.19
N GLU A 49 7.88 -2.77 3.87
CA GLU A 49 8.76 -3.45 4.83
C GLU A 49 9.69 -2.47 5.58
N ASP A 50 9.71 -1.19 5.18
CA ASP A 50 10.66 -0.23 5.74
C ASP A 50 10.18 0.34 7.07
N ILE A 51 10.72 -0.23 8.17
CA ILE A 51 10.57 0.24 9.55
C ILE A 51 11.58 1.37 9.86
N GLY A 52 12.52 1.66 8.96
CA GLY A 52 13.72 2.46 9.24
C GLY A 52 13.98 3.56 8.22
N GLY A 53 13.24 4.67 8.29
CA GLY A 53 13.67 5.86 7.55
C GLY A 53 12.76 7.07 7.58
N ALA A 54 11.46 6.89 7.83
CA ALA A 54 10.52 8.00 7.79
C ALA A 54 9.80 8.15 9.14
N ASN A 55 9.96 9.33 9.74
CA ASN A 55 9.34 9.71 11.01
C ASN A 55 7.82 9.87 10.83
N PHE A 56 7.09 8.77 10.79
CA PHE A 56 5.64 8.78 10.91
C PHE A 56 5.29 8.43 12.35
N ALA A 57 4.80 9.43 13.08
CA ALA A 57 4.86 9.46 14.54
C ALA A 57 3.68 8.76 15.24
N VAL A 58 2.67 8.26 14.53
CA VAL A 58 1.36 7.98 15.15
C VAL A 58 1.19 6.52 15.62
N LEU A 59 1.67 5.52 14.87
CA LEU A 59 1.45 4.09 15.21
C LEU A 59 2.58 3.45 16.04
N ARG A 60 3.36 4.26 16.78
CA ARG A 60 4.54 3.80 17.53
C ARG A 60 4.26 2.81 18.67
N THR A 61 3.01 2.60 19.06
CA THR A 61 2.66 1.72 20.17
C THR A 61 2.64 0.24 19.77
N VAL A 62 2.59 -0.07 18.48
CA VAL A 62 2.58 -1.45 17.99
C VAL A 62 3.70 -1.64 16.98
N SER A 63 4.68 -2.50 17.29
CA SER A 63 5.82 -2.78 16.43
C SER A 63 5.39 -3.69 15.27
N TYR A 64 4.66 -3.16 14.29
CA TYR A 64 4.37 -3.92 13.08
C TYR A 64 5.63 -4.03 12.23
N LYS A 65 5.92 -5.25 11.78
CA LYS A 65 7.02 -5.51 10.84
C LYS A 65 6.79 -4.85 9.48
N TYR A 66 5.53 -4.55 9.16
CA TYR A 66 5.08 -3.92 7.94
C TYR A 66 4.23 -2.70 8.26
N ARG A 67 4.32 -1.68 7.40
CA ARG A 67 3.44 -0.50 7.47
C ARG A 67 2.38 -0.61 6.39
N SER A 68 1.13 -0.38 6.77
CA SER A 68 -0.03 -0.46 5.89
C SER A 68 -0.45 0.93 5.44
N PHE A 69 -0.83 1.05 4.17
CA PHE A 69 -1.24 2.32 3.57
C PHE A 69 -2.49 2.16 2.72
N ILE A 70 -3.33 3.18 2.74
CA ILE A 70 -4.30 3.45 1.69
C ILE A 70 -3.65 4.46 0.75
N LEU A 71 -3.35 4.03 -0.47
CA LEU A 71 -2.87 4.91 -1.52
C LEU A 71 -4.06 5.52 -2.25
N GLY A 72 -4.14 6.84 -2.28
CA GLY A 72 -5.09 7.56 -3.12
C GLY A 72 -4.39 8.10 -4.36
N TYR A 73 -4.98 7.92 -5.53
CA TYR A 73 -4.41 8.42 -6.77
C TYR A 73 -5.47 9.06 -7.67
N LYS A 74 -5.08 10.15 -8.32
CA LYS A 74 -5.94 10.96 -9.19
C LYS A 74 -5.25 11.23 -10.52
N GLU A 75 -5.86 10.78 -11.62
CA GLU A 75 -5.24 10.84 -12.95
C GLU A 75 -5.18 12.28 -13.52
N ASN A 76 -6.16 13.13 -13.18
CA ASN A 76 -6.27 14.47 -13.77
C ASN A 76 -5.06 15.38 -13.48
N ASP A 77 -4.50 15.27 -12.28
CA ASP A 77 -3.41 16.13 -11.81
C ASP A 77 -2.23 15.35 -11.20
N LEU A 78 -2.22 14.03 -11.46
CA LEU A 78 -1.22 13.06 -11.00
C LEU A 78 -0.95 13.15 -9.49
N SER A 79 -1.98 13.41 -8.68
CA SER A 79 -1.85 13.35 -7.22
C SER A 79 -1.67 11.92 -6.75
N LEU A 80 -0.72 11.71 -5.85
CA LEU A 80 -0.54 10.46 -5.11
C LEU A 80 -0.52 10.75 -3.61
N VAL A 81 -1.44 10.16 -2.86
CA VAL A 81 -1.54 10.31 -1.42
C VAL A 81 -1.20 8.99 -0.74
N PHE A 82 -0.29 9.01 0.23
CA PHE A 82 -0.06 7.90 1.16
C PHE A 82 -0.78 8.22 2.46
N LEU A 83 -1.78 7.42 2.82
CA LEU A 83 -2.44 7.51 4.13
C LEU A 83 -2.08 6.26 4.94
N GLU A 84 -1.30 6.44 6.01
CA GLU A 84 -0.94 5.33 6.89
C GLU A 84 -2.14 4.84 7.71
N VAL A 85 -2.28 3.53 7.81
CA VAL A 85 -3.32 2.86 8.59
C VAL A 85 -2.76 1.64 9.32
N SER A 86 -3.43 1.21 10.39
CA SER A 86 -3.18 -0.11 10.97
C SER A 86 -3.78 -1.22 10.07
N PRO A 87 -3.27 -2.46 10.13
CA PRO A 87 -3.80 -3.59 9.35
C PRO A 87 -5.28 -3.90 9.60
N ASP A 88 -5.80 -3.58 10.78
CA ASP A 88 -7.21 -3.72 11.17
C ASP A 88 -8.08 -2.49 10.81
N LEU A 89 -7.50 -1.47 10.15
CA LEU A 89 -8.18 -0.24 9.72
C LEU A 89 -8.84 0.57 10.87
N ASN A 90 -8.38 0.39 12.11
CA ASN A 90 -8.90 1.11 13.27
C ASN A 90 -8.07 2.33 13.67
N GLN A 91 -6.81 2.38 13.27
CA GLN A 91 -5.90 3.49 13.55
C GLN A 91 -5.48 4.14 12.24
N VAL A 92 -5.46 5.48 12.23
CA VAL A 92 -5.17 6.28 11.05
C VAL A 92 -4.06 7.26 11.39
N GLY A 93 -3.01 7.24 10.58
CA GLY A 93 -1.85 8.11 10.69
C GLY A 93 -1.99 9.39 9.84
N GLU A 94 -0.85 9.92 9.43
CA GLU A 94 -0.77 11.12 8.60
C GLU A 94 -0.98 10.79 7.11
N ALA A 95 -1.61 11.72 6.40
CA ALA A 95 -1.72 11.72 4.94
C ALA A 95 -0.56 12.50 4.33
N LEU A 96 0.08 11.96 3.30
CA LEU A 96 1.18 12.61 2.60
C LEU A 96 0.85 12.72 1.12
N LEU A 97 0.86 13.93 0.60
CA LEU A 97 0.62 14.20 -0.81
C LEU A 97 1.95 14.31 -1.57
N TYR A 98 2.01 13.61 -2.69
CA TYR A 98 3.08 13.63 -3.66
C TYR A 98 2.57 14.04 -5.03
N LYS A 99 3.35 14.89 -5.69
CA LYS A 99 3.19 15.27 -7.10
C LYS A 99 4.46 14.89 -7.86
N PRO A 100 4.39 14.60 -9.16
CA PRO A 100 5.58 14.21 -9.95
C PRO A 100 6.73 15.22 -9.84
N GLN A 101 6.42 16.53 -9.81
CA GLN A 101 7.40 17.61 -9.69
C GLN A 101 8.20 17.61 -8.37
N ASP A 102 7.65 17.04 -7.31
CA ASP A 102 8.27 16.98 -5.97
C ASP A 102 9.03 15.67 -5.75
N VAL A 103 8.94 14.75 -6.71
CA VAL A 103 9.54 13.41 -6.66
C VAL A 103 10.87 13.43 -7.38
N LYS A 104 11.89 12.88 -6.71
CA LYS A 104 13.26 12.86 -7.24
C LYS A 104 13.54 11.66 -8.10
N LYS A 105 12.94 10.53 -7.74
CA LYS A 105 13.16 9.25 -8.40
C LYS A 105 12.00 8.33 -8.12
N THR A 106 11.53 7.67 -9.16
CA THR A 106 10.63 6.53 -9.08
C THR A 106 11.28 5.31 -9.72
N ASN A 107 10.85 4.12 -9.34
CA ASN A 107 11.20 2.88 -10.03
C ASN A 107 10.12 1.81 -9.79
N PHE A 108 10.07 0.81 -10.67
CA PHE A 108 9.30 -0.41 -10.45
C PHE A 108 10.18 -1.63 -10.75
N THR A 109 10.38 -2.47 -9.74
CA THR A 109 11.21 -3.69 -9.85
C THR A 109 10.33 -4.89 -10.11
N LYS A 110 10.09 -5.18 -11.39
CA LYS A 110 9.16 -6.25 -11.84
C LYS A 110 9.45 -7.63 -11.21
N MET A 111 10.72 -7.97 -10.98
CA MET A 111 11.10 -9.28 -10.42
C MET A 111 10.49 -9.55 -9.03
N VAL A 112 10.29 -8.49 -8.24
CA VAL A 112 9.80 -8.58 -6.86
C VAL A 112 8.48 -7.83 -6.65
N GLY A 113 7.90 -7.25 -7.72
CA GLY A 113 6.66 -6.45 -7.61
C GLY A 113 6.79 -5.18 -6.77
N ALA A 114 8.01 -4.67 -6.58
CA ALA A 114 8.29 -3.57 -5.65
C ALA A 114 8.26 -2.21 -6.35
N TYR A 115 7.51 -1.27 -5.79
CA TYR A 115 7.46 0.12 -6.18
C TYR A 115 8.40 0.95 -5.32
N TYR A 116 9.11 1.88 -5.95
CA TYR A 116 10.05 2.76 -5.28
C TYR A 116 9.68 4.22 -5.53
N LEU A 117 9.61 5.00 -4.47
CA LEU A 117 9.38 6.45 -4.50
C LEU A 117 10.43 7.15 -3.65
N GLN A 118 11.18 8.10 -4.21
CA GLN A 118 12.10 8.95 -3.47
C GLN A 118 11.62 10.41 -3.50
N TYR A 119 11.49 11.01 -2.32
CA TYR A 119 11.01 12.37 -2.12
C TYR A 119 11.91 13.13 -1.11
N GLY A 120 11.57 14.40 -0.90
CA GLY A 120 12.28 15.27 0.04
C GLY A 120 13.42 16.08 -0.57
N SER A 121 13.98 17.00 0.21
CA SER A 121 14.97 17.99 -0.25
C SER A 121 16.35 17.37 -0.48
N SER A 122 17.29 18.11 -1.06
CA SER A 122 18.68 17.64 -1.24
C SER A 122 19.36 17.28 0.09
N PHE A 123 18.85 17.81 1.20
CA PHE A 123 19.39 17.65 2.54
C PHE A 123 18.65 16.59 3.38
N LYS A 124 17.38 16.28 3.08
CA LYS A 124 16.62 15.20 3.71
C LYS A 124 15.93 14.38 2.62
N LYS A 125 16.52 13.22 2.31
CA LYS A 125 15.96 12.24 1.38
C LYS A 125 15.09 11.29 2.18
N GLU A 126 13.84 11.16 1.77
CA GLU A 126 12.93 10.15 2.27
C GLU A 126 12.56 9.26 1.08
N PHE A 127 12.37 7.97 1.33
CA PHE A 127 11.98 7.03 0.28
C PHE A 127 11.00 6.01 0.81
N PHE A 128 10.20 5.45 -0.10
CA PHE A 128 9.35 4.31 0.15
C PHE A 128 9.75 3.20 -0.80
N ASN A 129 9.91 2.01 -0.23
CA ASN A 129 9.82 0.76 -0.96
C ASN A 129 8.50 0.11 -0.55
N PHE A 130 7.57 -0.06 -1.48
CA PHE A 130 6.21 -0.49 -1.18
C PHE A 130 5.67 -1.46 -2.22
N PHE A 131 4.65 -2.20 -1.82
CA PHE A 131 4.03 -3.28 -2.59
C PHE A 131 2.53 -3.02 -2.66
N VAL A 132 1.96 -3.27 -3.82
CA VAL A 132 0.51 -3.16 -4.07
C VAL A 132 0.02 -4.55 -4.48
N PRO A 133 -0.50 -5.37 -3.54
CA PRO A 133 -0.98 -6.70 -3.86
C PRO A 133 -2.19 -6.61 -4.79
N GLU A 134 -2.23 -7.43 -5.84
CA GLU A 134 -3.34 -7.48 -6.78
C GLU A 134 -4.50 -8.31 -6.20
N THR A 135 -4.18 -9.46 -5.61
CA THR A 135 -5.14 -10.44 -5.10
C THR A 135 -4.94 -10.70 -3.62
N ILE A 136 -5.96 -11.26 -2.97
CA ILE A 136 -5.80 -11.78 -1.61
C ILE A 136 -4.78 -12.93 -1.55
N ASP A 137 -4.64 -13.69 -2.64
CA ASP A 137 -3.62 -14.74 -2.75
C ASP A 137 -2.21 -14.18 -2.60
N ASP A 138 -1.93 -12.97 -3.13
CA ASP A 138 -0.61 -12.33 -3.00
C ASP A 138 -0.29 -11.96 -1.54
N ILE A 139 -1.32 -11.70 -0.74
CA ILE A 139 -1.19 -11.37 0.69
C ILE A 139 -1.01 -12.66 1.50
N VAL A 140 -1.89 -13.66 1.34
CA VAL A 140 -1.86 -14.88 2.17
C VAL A 140 -0.71 -15.83 1.85
N ASN A 141 -0.07 -15.67 0.69
CA ASN A 141 1.13 -16.40 0.31
C ASN A 141 2.43 -15.67 0.68
N HIS A 142 2.33 -14.52 1.37
CA HIS A 142 3.52 -13.87 1.90
C HIS A 142 4.13 -14.74 3.01
N ASP A 143 5.46 -14.94 2.98
CA ASP A 143 6.18 -15.81 3.94
C ASP A 143 5.96 -15.41 5.42
N TRP A 144 5.50 -14.18 5.64
CA TRP A 144 5.24 -13.58 6.95
C TRP A 144 3.77 -13.22 7.17
N TYR A 145 2.86 -13.78 6.38
CA TYR A 145 1.44 -13.54 6.54
C TYR A 145 0.93 -14.11 7.88
N ASP A 146 0.34 -13.23 8.67
CA ASP A 146 -0.70 -13.56 9.64
C ASP A 146 -1.89 -12.62 9.43
N GLU A 147 -3.03 -12.92 10.06
CA GLU A 147 -4.27 -12.14 9.88
C GLU A 147 -4.16 -10.71 10.42
N ASP A 148 -3.16 -10.43 11.27
CA ASP A 148 -2.98 -9.16 11.95
C ASP A 148 -1.94 -8.26 11.26
N THR A 149 -1.23 -8.77 10.25
CA THR A 149 -0.13 -8.06 9.58
C THR A 149 -0.60 -7.25 8.37
N PHE A 150 -1.61 -7.73 7.65
CA PHE A 150 -2.08 -7.12 6.41
C PHE A 150 -3.60 -6.98 6.39
N VAL A 151 -4.08 -5.97 5.67
CA VAL A 151 -5.53 -5.84 5.40
C VAL A 151 -5.96 -7.00 4.50
N TYR A 152 -7.02 -7.72 4.88
CA TYR A 152 -7.64 -8.73 4.02
C TYR A 152 -8.36 -8.03 2.86
N ILE A 153 -7.79 -8.05 1.65
CA ILE A 153 -8.36 -7.37 0.50
C ILE A 153 -7.98 -8.04 -0.84
N ASP A 154 -8.92 -8.01 -1.78
CA ASP A 154 -8.73 -8.38 -3.18
C ASP A 154 -8.94 -7.15 -4.08
N GLN A 155 -7.93 -6.83 -4.88
CA GLN A 155 -7.80 -5.54 -5.58
C GLN A 155 -7.76 -5.66 -7.10
N ARG A 156 -8.11 -6.83 -7.65
CA ARG A 156 -8.05 -7.12 -9.10
C ARG A 156 -8.75 -6.07 -9.94
N GLU A 157 -9.88 -5.55 -9.46
CA GLU A 157 -10.69 -4.56 -10.17
C GLU A 157 -10.02 -3.19 -10.31
N VAL A 158 -9.09 -2.84 -9.42
CA VAL A 158 -8.43 -1.52 -9.39
C VAL A 158 -6.95 -1.58 -9.77
N HIS A 159 -6.34 -2.77 -9.78
CA HIS A 159 -4.90 -2.96 -9.93
C HIS A 159 -4.37 -2.45 -11.28
N ASP A 160 -5.04 -2.77 -12.39
CA ASP A 160 -4.65 -2.28 -13.72
C ASP A 160 -4.62 -0.75 -13.77
N SER A 161 -5.65 -0.11 -13.19
CA SER A 161 -5.72 1.35 -13.16
C SER A 161 -4.67 2.01 -12.27
N TRP A 162 -4.24 1.32 -11.21
CA TRP A 162 -3.09 1.72 -10.40
C TRP A 162 -1.79 1.63 -11.20
N VAL A 163 -1.55 0.53 -11.93
CA VAL A 163 -0.36 0.35 -12.76
C VAL A 163 -0.29 1.44 -13.84
N ASP A 164 -1.41 1.72 -14.51
CA ASP A 164 -1.52 2.79 -15.49
C ASP A 164 -1.22 4.17 -14.89
N PHE A 165 -1.77 4.47 -13.71
CA PHE A 165 -1.49 5.70 -12.98
C PHE A 165 0.01 5.80 -12.66
N TRP A 166 0.61 4.77 -12.08
CA TRP A 166 2.02 4.77 -11.69
C TRP A 166 2.94 5.01 -12.89
N ASN A 167 2.65 4.37 -14.02
CA ASN A 167 3.39 4.58 -15.27
C ASN A 167 3.31 6.01 -15.80
N LYS A 168 2.19 6.72 -15.57
CA LYS A 168 2.05 8.16 -15.90
C LYS A 168 2.78 9.03 -14.88
N PHE A 169 2.66 8.70 -13.60
CA PHE A 169 3.27 9.44 -12.49
C PHE A 169 4.81 9.43 -12.54
N CYS A 170 5.42 8.37 -13.08
CA CYS A 170 6.87 8.22 -13.18
C CYS A 170 7.53 8.95 -14.36
N LYS A 171 6.76 9.60 -15.23
CA LYS A 171 7.28 10.32 -16.42
C LYS A 171 7.62 11.76 -16.08
#